data_AF-A0A0B1TDD0-F1
#
_entry.id   AF-A0A0B1TDD0-F1
#
_cell.length_a   1.000
_cell.length_b   1.000
_cell.length_c   1.000
_cell.angle_alpha   90.00
_cell.angle_beta   90.00
_cell.angle_gamma   90.00
#
_symmetry.space_group_name_H-M   'P 1'
#
loop_
_entity.id
_entity.type
_entity.pdbx_description
1 polymer ?
#
loop_
_entity_poly.entity_id
_entity_poly.type
_entity_poly.pdbx_seq_one_letter_code
_entity_poly.pdbx_strand_id
1 'polypeptide(L)'
;MFAADSMDEWNEVMSFTPLYFWAWTGIVQEEATDAPYVKGGQLDASKVNWLVKTSSSLANGWSVASKCAAYYNMDLIASNYVYFYPCSYQYYSICEKDLGRR
;
A
#
# COMPACT_ATOMS: atom_id res chain seq x y z
N MET A 1 8.01 8.52 2.20
CA MET A 1 7.39 7.18 2.20
C MET A 1 7.60 6.61 0.82
N PHE A 2 7.83 5.30 0.71
CA PHE A 2 7.98 4.61 -0.57
C PHE A 2 6.77 4.83 -1.47
N ALA A 3 7.02 5.23 -2.71
CA ALA A 3 6.00 5.56 -3.70
C ALA A 3 6.29 4.82 -5.01
N ALA A 4 5.90 3.54 -5.06
CA ALA A 4 6.16 2.68 -6.21
C ALA A 4 5.67 3.27 -7.54
N ASP A 5 6.50 3.11 -8.58
CA ASP A 5 6.20 3.46 -9.97
C ASP A 5 5.72 2.26 -10.80
N SER A 6 6.01 1.03 -10.35
CA SER A 6 5.66 -0.19 -11.10
C SER A 6 5.30 -1.36 -10.18
N MET A 7 4.66 -2.38 -10.76
CA MET A 7 4.33 -3.60 -10.01
C MET A 7 5.58 -4.41 -9.66
N ASP A 8 6.61 -4.36 -10.49
CA ASP A 8 7.87 -5.06 -10.24
C ASP A 8 8.59 -4.45 -9.03
N GLU A 9 8.69 -3.12 -9.00
CA GLU A 9 9.25 -2.38 -7.86
C GLU A 9 8.44 -2.62 -6.59
N TRP A 10 7.10 -2.57 -6.68
CA TRP A 10 6.22 -2.90 -5.56
C TRP A 10 6.51 -4.30 -5.01
N ASN A 11 6.56 -5.31 -5.88
CA ASN A 11 6.78 -6.70 -5.46
C ASN A 11 8.16 -6.88 -4.81
N GLU A 12 9.21 -6.29 -5.39
CA GLU A 12 10.56 -6.33 -4.84
C GLU A 12 10.62 -5.66 -3.47
N VAL A 13 10.16 -4.41 -3.36
CA VAL A 13 10.26 -3.63 -2.12
C VAL A 13 9.40 -4.22 -1.02
N MET A 14 8.17 -4.68 -1.33
CA MET A 14 7.29 -5.30 -0.35
C MET A 14 7.82 -6.64 0.16
N SER A 15 8.69 -7.32 -0.59
CA SER A 15 9.33 -8.56 -0.14
C SER A 15 10.26 -8.36 1.07
N PHE A 16 10.76 -7.14 1.29
CA PHE A 16 11.60 -6.79 2.43
C PHE A 16 10.83 -6.39 3.69
N THR A 17 9.49 -6.32 3.61
CA THR A 17 8.67 -5.99 4.79
C THR A 17 8.73 -7.12 5.84
N PRO A 18 8.68 -6.80 7.14
CA PRO A 18 8.73 -7.82 8.19
C PRO A 18 7.56 -8.82 8.07
N LEU A 19 7.87 -10.11 8.23
CA LEU A 19 6.88 -11.19 8.19
C LEU A 19 5.90 -11.08 9.36
N TYR A 20 4.63 -11.34 9.09
CA TYR A 20 3.49 -11.28 10.02
C TYR A 20 3.27 -9.90 10.65
N PHE A 21 3.65 -8.84 9.94
CA PHE A 21 3.45 -7.45 10.35
C PHE A 21 2.94 -6.60 9.19
N TRP A 22 2.41 -5.42 9.56
CA TRP A 22 1.98 -4.40 8.63
C TRP A 22 3.11 -3.42 8.34
N ALA A 23 3.21 -3.02 7.08
CA ALA A 23 4.02 -1.91 6.63
C ALA A 23 3.14 -0.88 5.90
N TRP A 24 3.33 0.40 6.21
CA TRP A 24 2.70 1.49 5.51
C TRP A 24 3.16 1.54 4.05
N THR A 25 2.19 1.80 3.18
CA THR A 25 2.38 1.96 1.73
C THR A 25 2.13 3.41 1.33
N GLY A 26 2.63 3.84 0.17
CA GLY A 26 2.28 5.14 -0.39
C GLY A 26 0.85 5.25 -0.93
N ILE A 27 0.03 4.20 -0.85
CA ILE A 27 -1.34 4.19 -1.35
C ILE A 27 -2.24 5.02 -0.42
N VAL A 28 -2.94 5.97 -1.01
CA VAL A 28 -3.88 6.86 -0.31
C VAL A 28 -5.20 6.93 -1.07
N GLN A 29 -6.21 7.46 -0.39
CA GLN A 29 -7.45 7.87 -1.01
C GLN A 29 -8.06 9.07 -0.26
N GLU A 30 -8.51 10.08 -1.01
CA GLU A 30 -9.12 11.31 -0.48
C GLU A 30 -10.63 11.16 -0.29
N GLU A 31 -11.31 10.57 -1.28
CA GLU A 31 -12.76 10.40 -1.31
C GLU A 31 -13.19 8.94 -1.51
N ALA A 32 -14.33 8.57 -0.94
CA ALA A 32 -14.80 7.19 -0.85
C ALA A 32 -15.00 6.50 -2.20
N THR A 33 -15.43 7.29 -3.18
CA THR A 33 -15.85 6.84 -4.52
C THR A 33 -14.71 6.76 -5.52
N ASP A 34 -13.56 7.31 -5.16
CA ASP A 34 -12.44 7.43 -6.08
C ASP A 34 -11.62 6.13 -6.10
N ALA A 35 -10.87 5.95 -7.19
CA ALA A 35 -9.90 4.87 -7.30
C ALA A 35 -8.67 5.18 -6.43
N PRO A 36 -8.16 4.22 -5.63
CA PRO A 36 -6.97 4.45 -4.82
C PRO A 36 -5.77 4.74 -5.72
N TYR A 37 -4.81 5.54 -5.24
CA TYR A 37 -3.61 5.90 -6.00
C TYR A 37 -2.37 5.95 -5.09
N VAL A 38 -1.18 5.81 -5.68
CA VAL A 38 0.08 5.97 -4.95
C VAL A 38 0.49 7.44 -4.95
N LYS A 39 0.58 8.05 -3.76
CA LYS A 39 1.00 9.44 -3.64
C LYS A 39 2.49 9.59 -3.97
N GLY A 40 2.78 10.22 -5.10
CA GLY A 40 4.16 10.47 -5.55
C GLY A 40 4.78 9.33 -6.35
N GLY A 41 3.98 8.34 -6.76
CA GLY A 41 4.42 7.24 -7.62
C GLY A 41 3.41 7.00 -8.75
N GLN A 42 3.75 6.10 -9.67
CA GLN A 42 2.97 5.80 -10.89
C GLN A 42 2.32 4.41 -10.90
N LEU A 43 2.53 3.60 -9.86
CA LEU A 43 1.89 2.29 -9.76
C LEU A 43 0.36 2.41 -9.82
N ASP A 44 -0.24 1.59 -10.69
CA ASP A 44 -1.69 1.37 -10.71
C ASP A 44 -2.12 0.58 -9.46
N ALA A 45 -2.56 1.31 -8.43
CA ALA A 45 -2.97 0.74 -7.16
C ALA A 45 -4.21 -0.17 -7.25
N SER A 46 -4.93 -0.21 -8.38
CA SER A 46 -6.00 -1.19 -8.57
C SER A 46 -5.47 -2.63 -8.72
N LYS A 47 -4.19 -2.79 -9.08
CA LYS A 47 -3.55 -4.08 -9.36
C LYS A 47 -2.87 -4.73 -8.16
N VAL A 48 -2.75 -4.05 -7.03
CA VAL A 48 -2.17 -4.66 -5.81
C VAL A 48 -3.12 -5.71 -5.24
N ASN A 49 -2.60 -6.61 -4.41
CA ASN A 49 -3.41 -7.64 -3.80
C ASN A 49 -4.27 -7.07 -2.66
N TRP A 50 -5.44 -6.53 -2.98
CA TRP A 50 -6.40 -6.08 -1.96
C TRP A 50 -6.94 -7.26 -1.13
N LEU A 51 -7.26 -7.01 0.14
CA LEU A 51 -7.84 -8.04 1.03
C LEU A 51 -9.17 -8.55 0.47
N VAL A 52 -10.09 -7.62 0.20
CA VAL A 52 -11.29 -7.91 -0.59
C VAL A 52 -10.88 -7.80 -2.06
N LYS A 53 -11.14 -8.83 -2.87
CA LYS A 53 -10.70 -8.96 -4.28
C LYS A 53 -11.45 -8.03 -5.25
N THR A 54 -11.61 -6.78 -4.85
CA THR A 54 -12.13 -5.66 -5.60
C THR A 54 -11.22 -4.47 -5.30
N SER A 55 -10.99 -3.58 -6.25
CA SER A 55 -10.22 -2.34 -6.02
C SER A 55 -11.02 -1.24 -5.31
N SER A 56 -12.21 -1.57 -4.78
CA SER A 56 -13.05 -0.62 -4.05
C SER A 56 -12.39 -0.24 -2.73
N SER A 57 -12.09 1.05 -2.57
CA SER A 57 -11.54 1.61 -1.33
C SER A 57 -12.47 1.32 -0.14
N LEU A 58 -13.78 1.55 -0.30
CA LEU A 58 -14.80 1.30 0.73
C LEU A 58 -14.84 -0.18 1.16
N ALA A 59 -14.80 -1.11 0.19
CA ALA A 59 -14.78 -2.54 0.51
C ALA A 59 -13.49 -2.94 1.25
N ASN A 60 -12.40 -2.22 1.02
CA ASN A 60 -11.10 -2.43 1.65
C ASN A 60 -10.86 -1.52 2.87
N GLY A 61 -11.92 -1.11 3.56
CA GLY A 61 -11.83 -0.48 4.89
C GLY A 61 -11.63 1.03 4.88
N TRP A 62 -11.68 1.65 3.70
CA TRP A 62 -11.57 3.09 3.62
C TRP A 62 -12.73 3.75 4.37
N SER A 63 -12.41 4.75 5.18
CA SER A 63 -13.38 5.63 5.82
C SER A 63 -12.73 6.97 6.16
N VAL A 64 -13.52 7.92 6.65
CA VAL A 64 -12.97 9.20 7.15
C VAL A 64 -11.96 9.02 8.29
N ALA A 65 -12.02 7.90 9.03
CA ALA A 65 -11.08 7.55 10.08
C ALA A 65 -9.92 6.67 9.61
N SER A 66 -10.07 5.98 8.46
CA SER A 66 -9.12 5.00 7.93
C SER A 66 -8.74 5.35 6.49
N LYS A 67 -7.74 6.21 6.32
CA LYS A 67 -7.32 6.73 5.00
C LYS A 67 -5.95 6.24 4.53
N CYS A 68 -5.21 5.53 5.38
CA CYS A 68 -3.86 5.06 5.08
C CYS A 68 -3.88 3.57 4.76
N ALA A 69 -3.33 3.18 3.61
CA ALA A 69 -3.26 1.76 3.24
C ALA A 69 -1.96 1.11 3.74
N ALA A 70 -2.10 -0.06 4.36
CA ALA A 70 -0.97 -0.87 4.81
C ALA A 70 -0.97 -2.22 4.09
N TYR A 71 0.24 -2.72 3.82
CA TYR A 71 0.49 -4.06 3.33
C TYR A 71 0.77 -4.99 4.51
N TYR A 72 0.10 -6.14 4.54
CA TYR A 72 0.35 -7.21 5.50
C TYR A 72 1.12 -8.35 4.83
N ASN A 73 2.30 -8.64 5.36
CA ASN A 73 3.15 -9.72 4.86
C ASN A 73 2.89 -11.00 5.65
N MET A 74 2.37 -12.04 5.01
CA MET A 74 2.11 -13.35 5.63
C MET A 74 3.11 -14.42 5.23
N ASP A 75 4.20 -14.05 4.55
CA ASP A 75 5.15 -14.99 3.94
C ASP A 75 4.49 -15.92 2.89
N LEU A 76 3.38 -15.48 2.31
CA LEU A 76 2.65 -16.22 1.28
C LEU A 76 2.05 -15.23 0.29
N ILE A 77 2.69 -15.08 -0.87
CA ILE A 77 2.37 -14.06 -1.89
C ILE A 77 0.86 -13.96 -2.19
N ALA A 78 0.19 -15.10 -2.39
CA ALA A 78 -1.24 -15.14 -2.71
C ALA A 78 -2.13 -14.55 -1.61
N SER A 79 -1.66 -14.58 -0.37
CA SER A 79 -2.43 -14.22 0.83
C SER A 79 -1.95 -12.93 1.49
N ASN A 80 -0.79 -12.39 1.11
CA ASN A 80 -0.38 -11.03 1.48
C ASN A 80 -1.41 -10.03 0.96
N TYR A 81 -1.72 -8.96 1.70
CA TYR A 81 -2.79 -8.06 1.26
C TYR A 81 -2.60 -6.60 1.62
N VAL A 82 -3.33 -5.74 0.92
CA VAL A 82 -3.47 -4.31 1.22
C VAL A 82 -4.87 -4.02 1.77
N TYR A 83 -4.93 -3.18 2.80
CA TYR A 83 -6.18 -2.72 3.41
C TYR A 83 -6.01 -1.32 4.02
N PHE A 84 -7.09 -0.56 4.15
CA PHE A 84 -7.08 0.76 4.77
C PHE A 84 -7.23 0.69 6.29
N TYR A 85 -6.41 1.46 6.99
CA TYR A 85 -6.34 1.53 8.44
C TYR A 85 -6.31 2.99 8.94
N PRO A 86 -6.62 3.23 10.23
CA PRO A 86 -6.36 4.52 10.85
C PRO A 86 -4.88 4.89 10.77
N CYS A 87 -4.60 6.08 10.23
CA CYS A 87 -3.24 6.56 10.04
C CYS A 87 -2.44 6.73 11.34
N SER A 88 -3.11 6.69 12.51
CA SER A 88 -2.48 6.76 13.83
C SER A 88 -1.88 5.44 14.30
N TYR A 89 -2.08 4.33 13.58
CA TYR A 89 -1.48 3.04 13.93
C TYR A 89 0.04 3.03 13.71
N GLN A 90 0.75 2.33 14.59
CA GLN A 90 2.20 2.25 14.59
C GLN A 90 2.67 1.04 13.79
N TYR A 91 2.67 1.16 12.47
CA TYR A 91 3.18 0.15 11.55
C TYR A 91 4.58 0.49 11.05
N TYR A 92 5.27 -0.51 10.49
CA TYR A 92 6.56 -0.29 9.86
C TYR A 92 6.40 0.65 8.65
N SER A 93 7.47 1.31 8.25
CA SER A 93 7.45 2.21 7.09
C SER A 93 8.68 1.97 6.24
N ILE A 94 8.49 2.09 4.93
CA ILE A 94 9.59 2.07 3.97
C ILE A 94 9.81 3.51 3.49
N CYS A 95 11.06 3.95 3.53
CA CYS A 95 11.49 5.25 3.03
C CYS A 95 12.25 5.05 1.72
N GLU A 96 12.04 5.99 0.80
CA GLU A 96 12.69 6.03 -0.49
C GLU A 96 13.49 7.32 -0.60
N LYS A 97 14.63 7.27 -1.29
CA LYS A 97 15.49 8.41 -1.55
C LYS A 97 16.07 8.30 -2.96
N ASP A 98 15.77 9.28 -3.80
CA ASP A 98 16.41 9.43 -5.10
C ASP A 98 17.92 9.71 -4.92
N LEU A 99 18.74 8.95 -5.63
CA LEU A 99 20.21 9.09 -5.62
C LEU A 99 20.73 9.99 -6.74
N GLY A 100 19.85 10.45 -7.65
CA GLY A 100 20.17 11.22 -8.85
C GLY A 100 20.85 10.38 -9.94
N ARG A 101 20.65 10.77 -11.22
CA ARG A 101 21.55 10.33 -12.29
C ARG A 101 22.85 11.15 -12.18
N ARG A 102 23.99 10.47 -12.03
CA ARG A 102 25.31 11.10 -12.21
C ARG A 102 25.53 11.50 -13.66
#